data_AF-A0A5P1FRB5-F1
#
_entry.id   AF-A0A5P1FRB5-F1
#
_cell.length_a   1.000
_cell.length_b   1.000
_cell.length_c   1.000
_cell.angle_alpha   90.00
_cell.angle_beta   90.00
_cell.angle_gamma   90.00
#
_symmetry.space_group_name_H-M   'P 1'
#
loop_
_entity.id
_entity.type
_entity.pdbx_description
1 polymer ?
#
loop_
_entity_poly.entity_id
_entity_poly.type
_entity_poly.pdbx_seq_one_letter_code
_entity_poly.pdbx_strand_id
1 'polypeptide(L)'
;MVPPLPSPRPHPLNPMHHQLRLHGPRRQLPPRRRRISRHGPLPRRDPRLHSSLRRRLRQHRNPLRSMAWVLDPVAVSASEFRMRACLGLLELRPTVIRGNASEILGLAGAQRIQSSKGADSSHESLDAMDAAKSLALKTGAIVAVSGAVDFITDGSRAVGAHNGVPMMQKITATGCTVTALIAAFVAVVPSNAFEAAACALSIFGLAGELGMDMARGPASLRMHMIDSLYSLNEETVISRVRIASL
;
A
#
# COMPACT_ATOMS: atom_id res chain seq x y z
N MET A 1 -45.24 -56.95 -16.41
CA MET A 1 -46.19 -55.84 -16.19
C MET A 1 -46.32 -55.64 -14.69
N VAL A 2 -45.74 -54.55 -14.17
CA VAL A 2 -45.72 -54.22 -12.73
C VAL A 2 -46.85 -53.21 -12.46
N PRO A 3 -47.68 -53.35 -11.42
CA PRO A 3 -48.76 -52.40 -11.15
C PRO A 3 -48.22 -51.08 -10.57
N PRO A 4 -48.90 -49.93 -10.79
CA PRO A 4 -48.41 -48.65 -10.34
C PRO A 4 -48.65 -48.42 -8.83
N LEU A 5 -47.69 -47.77 -8.17
CA LEU A 5 -47.77 -47.32 -6.79
C LEU A 5 -48.84 -46.22 -6.60
N PRO A 6 -49.56 -46.18 -5.46
CA PRO A 6 -50.58 -45.17 -5.22
C PRO A 6 -49.96 -43.82 -4.81
N SER A 7 -50.58 -42.74 -5.29
CA SER A 7 -50.22 -41.35 -4.96
C SER A 7 -50.60 -40.98 -3.51
N PRO A 8 -49.80 -40.13 -2.82
CA PRO A 8 -50.10 -39.73 -1.45
C PRO A 8 -51.26 -38.72 -1.40
N ARG A 9 -52.23 -38.98 -0.51
CA ARG A 9 -53.37 -38.10 -0.21
C ARG A 9 -52.93 -36.89 0.63
N PRO A 10 -53.59 -35.73 0.50
CA PRO A 10 -53.28 -34.56 1.31
C PRO A 10 -53.83 -34.72 2.74
N HIS A 11 -53.03 -34.36 3.74
CA HIS A 11 -53.45 -34.31 5.15
C HIS A 11 -54.43 -33.13 5.41
N PRO A 12 -55.43 -33.30 6.29
CA PRO A 12 -56.36 -32.23 6.62
C PRO A 12 -55.74 -31.22 7.60
N LEU A 13 -55.96 -29.94 7.34
CA LEU A 13 -55.78 -28.83 8.28
C LEU A 13 -56.83 -28.93 9.39
N ASN A 14 -56.40 -28.92 10.66
CA ASN A 14 -57.31 -28.76 11.81
C ASN A 14 -57.05 -27.40 12.49
N PRO A 15 -58.07 -26.54 12.66
CA PRO A 15 -57.93 -25.23 13.30
C PRO A 15 -58.31 -25.24 14.79
N MET A 16 -57.94 -24.15 15.47
CA MET A 16 -58.45 -23.65 16.77
C MET A 16 -57.68 -23.99 18.06
N HIS A 17 -56.96 -22.96 18.51
CA HIS A 17 -56.84 -22.42 19.87
C HIS A 17 -56.35 -23.32 21.03
N HIS A 18 -55.19 -22.96 21.59
CA HIS A 18 -55.14 -22.46 22.97
C HIS A 18 -53.92 -21.57 23.22
N GLN A 19 -54.20 -20.44 23.88
CA GLN A 19 -53.27 -19.40 24.28
C GLN A 19 -52.15 -19.94 25.18
N LEU A 20 -50.89 -19.81 24.75
CA LEU A 20 -49.74 -19.82 25.65
C LEU A 20 -49.29 -18.38 25.89
N ARG A 21 -49.76 -17.85 27.02
CA ARG A 21 -49.25 -16.62 27.64
C ARG A 21 -47.78 -16.81 28.00
N LEU A 22 -46.88 -16.21 27.23
CA LEU A 22 -45.49 -16.02 27.64
C LEU A 22 -45.44 -14.86 28.65
N HIS A 23 -45.40 -15.19 29.95
CA HIS A 23 -44.91 -14.27 30.97
C HIS A 23 -43.38 -14.21 30.90
N GLY A 24 -42.86 -13.44 29.95
CA GLY A 24 -41.49 -12.91 30.02
C GLY A 24 -41.49 -11.52 30.66
N PRO A 25 -40.47 -11.15 31.45
CA PRO A 25 -40.41 -9.81 32.05
C PRO A 25 -40.38 -8.76 30.93
N ARG A 26 -41.26 -7.75 31.03
CA ARG A 26 -41.24 -6.58 30.15
C ARG A 26 -39.85 -5.94 30.23
N ARG A 27 -38.98 -6.23 29.27
CA ARG A 27 -37.75 -5.45 29.07
C ARG A 27 -38.18 -4.03 28.74
N GLN A 28 -37.95 -3.12 29.68
CA GLN A 28 -38.04 -1.69 29.42
C GLN A 28 -37.15 -1.38 28.22
N LEU A 29 -37.76 -0.82 27.17
CA LEU A 29 -37.01 -0.22 26.07
C LEU A 29 -36.13 0.88 26.69
N PRO A 30 -34.81 0.90 26.41
CA PRO A 30 -33.96 1.94 26.94
C PRO A 30 -34.43 3.31 26.41
N PRO A 31 -34.28 4.39 27.19
CA PRO A 31 -34.71 5.71 26.76
C PRO A 31 -34.04 6.07 25.43
N ARG A 32 -34.81 6.69 24.52
CA ARG A 32 -34.32 7.17 23.22
C ARG A 32 -33.01 7.92 23.43
N ARG A 33 -31.90 7.35 22.93
CA ARG A 33 -30.58 7.98 22.99
C ARG A 33 -30.71 9.35 22.35
N ARG A 34 -30.46 10.42 23.12
CA ARG A 34 -30.26 11.77 22.58
C ARG A 34 -29.25 11.66 21.43
N ARG A 35 -29.58 12.24 20.28
CA ARG A 35 -28.66 12.40 19.15
C ARG A 35 -27.45 13.18 19.67
N ILE A 36 -26.37 12.47 20.01
CA ILE A 36 -25.09 13.11 20.32
C ILE A 36 -24.56 13.59 18.97
N SER A 37 -24.60 14.90 18.75
CA SER A 37 -23.84 15.55 17.68
C SER A 37 -22.37 15.23 17.90
N ARG A 38 -21.84 14.22 17.19
CA ARG A 38 -20.42 13.85 17.20
C ARG A 38 -19.63 14.62 16.15
N HIS A 39 -19.77 15.94 16.17
CA HIS A 39 -18.80 16.84 15.55
C HIS A 39 -18.23 17.73 16.62
N GLY A 40 -17.42 17.13 17.50
CA GLY A 40 -16.40 17.90 18.20
C GLY A 40 -15.43 18.46 17.15
N PRO A 41 -14.84 19.65 17.38
CA PRO A 41 -13.84 20.19 16.47
C PRO A 41 -12.74 19.14 16.24
N LEU A 42 -12.37 18.92 14.98
CA LEU A 42 -11.19 18.11 14.64
C LEU A 42 -10.02 18.56 15.53
N PRO A 43 -9.26 17.64 16.13
CA PRO A 43 -8.14 18.01 16.99
C PRO A 43 -7.26 18.99 16.22
N ARG A 44 -7.08 20.19 16.79
CA ARG A 44 -6.23 21.21 16.18
C ARG A 44 -4.85 20.58 15.98
N ARG A 45 -4.35 20.62 14.73
CA ARG A 45 -3.02 20.13 14.37
C ARG A 45 -2.01 20.74 15.35
N ASP A 46 -1.37 19.91 16.16
CA ASP A 46 -0.34 20.38 17.08
C ASP A 46 0.93 20.71 16.27
N PRO A 47 1.32 21.99 16.15
CA PRO A 47 2.55 22.37 15.47
C PRO A 47 3.78 21.74 16.14
N ARG A 48 3.67 21.33 17.41
CA ARG A 48 4.74 20.67 18.17
C ARG A 48 4.97 19.22 17.78
N LEU A 49 4.00 18.54 17.19
CA LEU A 49 4.18 17.17 16.67
C LEU A 49 4.96 17.19 15.34
N HIS A 50 4.64 18.14 14.47
CA HIS A 50 5.45 18.45 13.29
C HIS A 50 6.85 18.93 13.66
N SER A 51 6.95 19.78 14.69
CA SER A 51 8.25 20.21 15.19
C SER A 51 9.00 19.07 15.85
N SER A 52 8.37 18.10 16.52
CA SER A 52 9.02 16.93 17.14
C SER A 52 9.56 15.94 16.11
N LEU A 53 8.82 15.66 15.02
CA LEU A 53 9.33 14.85 13.91
C LEU A 53 10.48 15.58 13.22
N ARG A 54 10.31 16.86 12.87
CA ARG A 54 11.38 17.70 12.32
C ARG A 54 12.56 17.85 13.29
N ARG A 55 12.32 17.82 14.60
CA ARG A 55 13.32 17.97 15.65
C ARG A 55 14.04 16.66 15.89
N ARG A 56 13.41 15.48 15.78
CA ARG A 56 14.15 14.20 15.72
C ARG A 56 14.98 14.15 14.43
N LEU A 57 14.43 14.62 13.30
CA LEU A 57 15.15 14.76 12.03
C LEU A 57 16.27 15.84 12.08
N ARG A 58 16.23 16.81 12.99
CA ARG A 58 17.21 17.93 13.11
C ARG A 58 18.16 17.84 14.32
N GLN A 59 17.75 17.27 15.45
CA GLN A 59 18.57 17.11 16.67
C GLN A 59 19.64 16.05 16.47
N HIS A 60 19.40 15.12 15.55
CA HIS A 60 20.43 14.29 14.96
C HIS A 60 21.06 15.03 13.78
N ARG A 61 21.94 15.98 14.06
CA ARG A 61 22.50 16.92 13.07
C ARG A 61 23.48 16.28 12.06
N ASN A 62 23.68 14.94 12.05
CA ASN A 62 24.44 14.25 11.00
C ASN A 62 24.33 12.70 10.84
N PRO A 63 23.27 11.93 11.21
CA PRO A 63 23.19 10.50 10.88
C PRO A 63 22.26 10.15 9.72
N LEU A 64 21.40 11.04 9.19
CA LEU A 64 20.67 10.73 7.95
C LEU A 64 21.57 10.72 6.70
N ARG A 65 22.73 11.39 6.76
CA ARG A 65 23.78 11.23 5.74
C ARG A 65 24.42 9.84 5.76
N SER A 66 24.26 9.08 6.84
CA SER A 66 24.80 7.73 7.02
C SER A 66 23.74 6.65 7.20
N MET A 67 22.45 7.00 7.28
CA MET A 67 21.36 6.06 7.53
C MET A 67 20.45 6.01 6.32
N ALA A 68 20.38 4.84 5.70
CA ALA A 68 19.52 4.63 4.56
C ALA A 68 18.04 4.68 4.97
N TRP A 69 17.22 5.36 4.18
CA TRP A 69 15.80 5.50 4.46
C TRP A 69 14.97 5.56 3.18
N VAL A 70 13.69 5.18 3.30
CA VAL A 70 12.75 5.08 2.19
C VAL A 70 11.67 6.14 2.36
N LEU A 71 11.40 6.91 1.30
CA LEU A 71 10.30 7.84 1.23
C LEU A 71 9.11 7.20 0.51
N ASP A 72 7.95 7.16 1.17
CA ASP A 72 6.66 6.81 0.56
C ASP A 72 5.76 8.05 0.53
N PRO A 73 5.62 8.71 -0.64
CA PRO A 73 4.88 9.96 -0.79
C PRO A 73 3.38 9.68 -0.94
N VAL A 74 2.79 8.90 -0.02
CA VAL A 74 1.40 8.44 -0.08
C VAL A 74 0.43 9.60 -0.31
N ALA A 75 -0.28 9.53 -1.43
CA ALA A 75 -1.24 10.52 -1.86
C ALA A 75 -0.66 11.95 -1.87
N VAL A 76 0.58 12.12 -2.34
CA VAL A 76 1.29 13.41 -2.35
C VAL A 76 0.50 14.54 -3.00
N SER A 77 -0.22 14.23 -4.09
CA SER A 77 -1.04 15.19 -4.84
C SER A 77 -2.39 15.48 -4.19
N ALA A 78 -2.78 14.81 -3.11
CA ALA A 78 -4.07 15.00 -2.46
C ALA A 78 -4.17 16.33 -1.68
N SER A 79 -3.05 17.00 -1.40
CA SER A 79 -3.04 18.35 -0.81
C SER A 79 -1.68 19.03 -0.96
N GLU A 80 -1.68 20.36 -1.03
CA GLU A 80 -0.45 21.17 -1.00
C GLU A 80 0.42 20.90 0.24
N PHE A 81 -0.22 20.55 1.36
CA PHE A 81 0.48 20.22 2.59
C PHE A 81 1.32 18.94 2.43
N ARG A 82 0.75 17.88 1.86
CA ARG A 82 1.48 16.63 1.59
C ARG A 82 2.58 16.85 0.56
N MET A 83 2.28 17.59 -0.51
CA MET A 83 3.26 17.97 -1.52
C MET A 83 4.46 18.71 -0.92
N ARG A 84 4.22 19.81 -0.18
CA ARG A 84 5.31 20.57 0.47
C ARG A 84 6.10 19.74 1.49
N ALA A 85 5.44 18.84 2.21
CA ALA A 85 6.13 17.94 3.13
C ALA A 85 7.06 16.98 2.39
N CYS A 86 6.60 16.36 1.30
CA CYS A 86 7.40 15.44 0.49
C CYS A 86 8.57 16.15 -0.19
N LEU A 87 8.36 17.34 -0.76
CA LEU A 87 9.44 18.13 -1.37
C LEU A 87 10.54 18.47 -0.34
N GLY A 88 10.16 18.87 0.88
CA GLY A 88 11.14 19.10 1.95
C GLY A 88 11.84 17.83 2.45
N LEU A 89 11.22 16.66 2.29
CA LEU A 89 11.87 15.37 2.60
C LEU A 89 12.82 14.93 1.48
N LEU A 90 12.53 15.28 0.20
CA LEU A 90 13.45 15.01 -0.91
C LEU A 90 14.79 15.74 -0.75
N GLU A 91 14.79 16.94 -0.17
CA GLU A 91 16.02 17.68 0.17
C GLU A 91 16.93 16.92 1.13
N LEU A 92 16.38 15.98 1.92
CA LEU A 92 17.13 15.12 2.83
C LEU A 92 17.70 13.86 2.14
N ARG A 93 17.61 13.77 0.81
CA ARG A 93 18.15 12.69 -0.03
C ARG A 93 17.78 11.28 0.46
N PRO A 94 16.52 10.85 0.30
CA PRO A 94 16.15 9.47 0.55
C PRO A 94 17.01 8.51 -0.28
N THR A 95 17.27 7.33 0.27
CA THR A 95 17.96 6.26 -0.46
C THR A 95 17.05 5.65 -1.52
N VAL A 96 15.78 5.46 -1.17
CA VAL A 96 14.75 4.98 -2.09
C VAL A 96 13.50 5.84 -1.97
N ILE A 97 12.88 6.17 -3.10
CA ILE A 97 11.55 6.76 -3.19
C ILE A 97 10.64 5.70 -3.80
N ARG A 98 9.60 5.28 -3.08
CA ARG A 98 8.64 4.28 -3.58
C ARG A 98 7.25 4.87 -3.63
N GLY A 99 6.58 4.76 -4.77
CA GLY A 99 5.20 5.22 -4.95
C GLY A 99 4.53 4.52 -6.12
N ASN A 100 3.23 4.74 -6.30
CA ASN A 100 2.58 4.35 -7.56
C ASN A 100 2.84 5.39 -8.66
N ALA A 101 2.48 5.07 -9.91
CA ALA A 101 2.66 5.96 -11.07
C ALA A 101 2.17 7.40 -10.84
N SER A 102 0.95 7.56 -10.32
CA SER A 102 0.35 8.89 -10.07
C SER A 102 1.09 9.71 -9.01
N GLU A 103 1.63 9.06 -7.98
CA GLU A 103 2.38 9.71 -6.91
C GLU A 103 3.74 10.18 -7.41
N ILE A 104 4.40 9.35 -8.21
CA ILE A 104 5.73 9.66 -8.79
C ILE A 104 5.62 10.76 -9.84
N LEU A 105 4.60 10.72 -10.70
CA LEU A 105 4.30 11.81 -11.63
C LEU A 105 4.03 13.13 -10.90
N GLY A 106 3.19 13.10 -9.87
CA GLY A 106 2.88 14.28 -9.07
C GLY A 106 4.12 14.88 -8.41
N LEU A 107 4.97 14.03 -7.82
CA LEU A 107 6.18 14.46 -7.14
C LEU A 107 7.24 15.00 -8.12
N ALA A 108 7.47 14.31 -9.24
CA ALA A 108 8.41 14.74 -10.28
C ALA A 108 7.97 16.05 -10.94
N GLY A 109 6.67 16.20 -11.22
CA GLY A 109 6.09 17.43 -11.76
C GLY A 109 6.29 18.63 -10.85
N ALA A 110 6.06 18.48 -9.55
CA ALA A 110 6.28 19.55 -8.57
C ALA A 110 7.76 19.95 -8.45
N GLN A 111 8.67 18.97 -8.48
CA GLN A 111 10.12 19.21 -8.52
C GLN A 111 10.53 20.03 -9.75
N ARG A 112 9.96 19.73 -10.94
CA ARG A 112 10.23 20.50 -12.16
C ARG A 112 9.80 21.96 -12.05
N ILE A 113 8.60 22.22 -11.52
CA ILE A 113 8.09 23.59 -11.34
C ILE A 113 8.98 24.41 -10.39
N GLN A 114 9.56 23.77 -9.36
CA GLN A 114 10.51 24.45 -8.48
C GLN A 114 11.83 24.81 -9.19
N SER A 115 12.30 23.96 -10.11
CA SER A 115 13.52 24.20 -10.89
C SER A 115 13.30 25.19 -12.06
N SER A 116 12.09 25.27 -12.61
CA SER A 116 11.76 26.04 -13.82
C SER A 116 11.28 27.46 -13.54
N LYS A 117 11.56 28.04 -12.37
CA LYS A 117 11.27 29.46 -12.06
C LYS A 117 12.00 30.50 -12.96
N GLY A 118 12.56 30.09 -14.09
CA GLY A 118 13.22 30.97 -15.06
C GLY A 118 13.42 30.40 -16.47
N ALA A 119 12.74 29.35 -16.91
CA ALA A 119 12.83 28.90 -18.30
C ALA A 119 11.53 28.27 -18.80
N ASP A 120 11.01 28.83 -19.90
CA ASP A 120 9.91 28.31 -20.70
C ASP A 120 10.14 26.84 -21.08
N SER A 121 9.11 25.99 -20.95
CA SER A 121 8.83 24.89 -21.89
C SER A 121 7.65 24.01 -21.46
N SER A 122 6.67 23.99 -22.37
CA SER A 122 5.80 22.88 -22.80
C SER A 122 5.31 21.85 -21.78
N HIS A 123 3.97 21.74 -21.72
CA HIS A 123 3.21 20.69 -21.04
C HIS A 123 3.26 19.37 -21.81
N GLU A 124 4.43 18.73 -21.91
CA GLU A 124 4.45 17.33 -22.32
C GLU A 124 4.04 16.44 -21.14
N SER A 125 3.04 15.59 -21.37
CA SER A 125 2.61 14.56 -20.42
C SER A 125 3.75 13.56 -20.27
N LEU A 126 4.34 13.46 -19.08
CA LEU A 126 5.41 12.51 -18.80
C LEU A 126 4.81 11.11 -18.55
N ASP A 127 5.43 10.07 -19.11
CA ASP A 127 5.25 8.71 -18.64
C ASP A 127 5.81 8.59 -17.21
N ALA A 128 5.22 7.72 -16.39
CA ALA A 128 5.72 7.41 -15.05
C ALA A 128 7.18 6.91 -15.08
N MET A 129 7.61 6.19 -16.12
CA MET A 129 8.99 5.75 -16.29
C MET A 129 9.95 6.92 -16.45
N ASP A 130 9.64 7.88 -17.32
CA ASP A 130 10.48 9.07 -17.55
C ASP A 130 10.49 9.99 -16.32
N ALA A 131 9.33 10.14 -15.66
CA ALA A 131 9.22 10.87 -14.41
C ALA A 131 10.07 10.23 -13.30
N ALA A 132 10.06 8.90 -13.20
CA ALA A 132 10.87 8.16 -12.24
C ALA A 132 12.37 8.29 -12.52
N LYS A 133 12.80 8.15 -13.78
CA LYS A 133 14.21 8.34 -14.17
C LYS A 133 14.68 9.76 -13.86
N SER A 134 13.88 10.77 -14.22
CA SER A 134 14.17 12.18 -13.93
C SER A 134 14.24 12.45 -12.43
N LEU A 135 13.31 11.91 -11.65
CA LEU A 135 13.31 12.04 -10.19
C LEU A 135 14.54 11.38 -9.56
N ALA A 136 14.93 10.20 -10.04
CA ALA A 136 16.12 9.48 -9.58
C ALA A 136 17.39 10.31 -9.83
N LEU A 137 17.60 10.79 -11.07
CA LEU A 137 18.77 11.63 -11.42
C LEU A 137 18.85 12.90 -10.56
N LYS A 138 17.72 13.56 -10.31
CA LYS A 138 17.68 14.81 -9.54
C LYS A 138 17.96 14.60 -8.05
N THR A 139 17.49 13.50 -7.48
CA THR A 139 17.55 13.25 -6.04
C THR A 139 18.76 12.41 -5.64
N GLY A 140 19.33 11.65 -6.59
CA GLY A 140 20.30 10.59 -6.33
C GLY A 140 19.68 9.36 -5.67
N ALA A 141 18.36 9.28 -5.56
CA ALA A 141 17.64 8.16 -4.96
C ALA A 141 17.35 7.09 -6.00
N ILE A 142 17.20 5.84 -5.54
CA ILE A 142 16.51 4.82 -6.31
C ILE A 142 15.02 5.15 -6.33
N VAL A 143 14.37 5.07 -7.49
CA VAL A 143 12.93 5.26 -7.61
C VAL A 143 12.27 3.93 -7.97
N ALA A 144 11.33 3.51 -7.12
CA ALA A 144 10.51 2.32 -7.31
C ALA A 144 9.05 2.73 -7.57
N VAL A 145 8.54 2.41 -8.75
CA VAL A 145 7.17 2.68 -9.17
C VAL A 145 6.39 1.37 -9.16
N SER A 146 5.39 1.26 -8.28
CA SER A 146 4.59 0.03 -8.23
C SER A 146 3.49 0.01 -9.30
N GLY A 147 3.24 -1.17 -9.86
CA GLY A 147 2.27 -1.37 -10.94
C GLY A 147 1.87 -2.84 -11.13
N ALA A 148 1.41 -3.18 -12.34
CA ALA A 148 1.27 -4.59 -12.73
C ALA A 148 2.65 -5.25 -12.95
N VAL A 149 3.60 -4.44 -13.41
CA VAL A 149 5.04 -4.70 -13.32
C VAL A 149 5.58 -3.57 -12.45
N ASP A 150 6.32 -3.91 -11.40
CA ASP A 150 6.99 -2.91 -10.58
C ASP A 150 8.26 -2.45 -11.30
N PHE A 151 8.45 -1.15 -11.43
CA PHE A 151 9.56 -0.53 -12.15
C PHE A 151 10.56 0.06 -11.16
N ILE A 152 11.86 -0.23 -11.31
CA ILE A 152 12.91 0.27 -10.43
C ILE A 152 14.00 0.93 -11.29
N THR A 153 14.41 2.15 -10.95
CA THR A 153 15.48 2.88 -11.67
C THR A 153 16.36 3.70 -10.72
N ASP A 154 17.64 3.85 -11.07
CA ASP A 154 18.55 4.85 -10.49
C ASP A 154 18.70 6.08 -11.40
N GLY A 155 17.91 6.14 -12.49
CA GLY A 155 17.96 7.18 -13.51
C GLY A 155 18.83 6.83 -14.71
N SER A 156 19.79 5.91 -14.55
CA SER A 156 20.68 5.46 -15.64
C SER A 156 20.30 4.08 -16.18
N ARG A 157 19.95 3.16 -15.29
CA ARG A 157 19.46 1.82 -15.61
C ARG A 157 18.07 1.60 -15.02
N ALA A 158 17.36 0.61 -15.55
CA ALA A 158 16.06 0.22 -15.04
C ALA A 158 15.84 -1.30 -15.12
N VAL A 159 15.03 -1.80 -14.20
CA VAL A 159 14.54 -3.19 -14.19
C VAL A 159 13.05 -3.23 -13.88
N GLY A 160 12.39 -4.27 -14.39
CA GLY A 160 11.03 -4.64 -14.06
C GLY A 160 11.01 -5.85 -13.15
N ALA A 161 10.22 -5.79 -12.07
CA ALA A 161 9.85 -6.93 -11.24
C ALA A 161 8.44 -7.40 -11.64
N HIS A 162 8.34 -8.65 -12.07
CA HIS A 162 7.15 -9.22 -12.73
C HIS A 162 6.38 -10.18 -11.81
N ASN A 163 6.54 -10.03 -10.50
CA ASN A 163 5.83 -10.82 -9.51
C ASN A 163 4.61 -10.08 -8.96
N GLY A 164 3.64 -10.83 -8.44
CA GLY A 164 2.45 -10.30 -7.78
C GLY A 164 1.14 -10.75 -8.41
N VAL A 165 0.03 -10.43 -7.76
CA VAL A 165 -1.32 -10.78 -8.22
C VAL A 165 -2.28 -9.58 -8.12
N PRO A 166 -3.23 -9.41 -9.07
CA PRO A 166 -4.14 -8.26 -9.07
C PRO A 166 -4.94 -8.09 -7.77
N MET A 167 -5.25 -9.19 -7.06
CA MET A 167 -6.02 -9.16 -5.81
C MET A 167 -5.30 -8.42 -4.67
N MET A 168 -3.98 -8.24 -4.73
CA MET A 168 -3.22 -7.44 -3.76
C MET A 168 -3.71 -5.99 -3.68
N GLN A 169 -4.24 -5.44 -4.78
CA GLN A 169 -4.80 -4.08 -4.81
C GLN A 169 -6.11 -3.95 -4.01
N LYS A 170 -6.74 -5.06 -3.64
CA LYS A 170 -7.97 -5.09 -2.82
C LYS A 170 -7.66 -5.17 -1.31
N ILE A 171 -6.38 -5.26 -0.95
CA ILE A 171 -5.93 -5.29 0.44
C ILE A 171 -5.36 -3.92 0.78
N THR A 172 -5.91 -3.29 1.82
CA THR A 172 -5.40 -2.01 2.30
C THR A 172 -3.97 -2.14 2.82
N ALA A 173 -3.18 -1.07 2.65
CA ALA A 173 -1.80 -0.95 3.15
C ALA A 173 -0.77 -1.95 2.58
N THR A 174 -1.05 -2.64 1.47
CA THR A 174 -0.04 -3.45 0.75
C THR A 174 1.12 -2.59 0.28
N GLY A 175 0.84 -1.41 -0.27
CA GLY A 175 1.86 -0.42 -0.66
C GLY A 175 2.75 0.01 0.51
N CYS A 176 2.16 0.38 1.65
CA CYS A 176 2.93 0.77 2.84
C CYS A 176 3.76 -0.40 3.39
N THR A 177 3.24 -1.64 3.29
CA THR A 177 3.94 -2.84 3.74
C THR A 177 5.18 -3.09 2.89
N VAL A 178 5.09 -2.98 1.56
CA VAL A 178 6.27 -3.18 0.71
C VAL A 178 7.29 -2.04 0.87
N THR A 179 6.86 -0.80 1.17
CA THR A 179 7.78 0.27 1.57
C THR A 179 8.60 -0.13 2.80
N ALA A 180 7.97 -0.68 3.84
CA ALA A 180 8.66 -1.14 5.03
C ALA A 180 9.62 -2.31 4.72
N LEU A 181 9.23 -3.22 3.82
CA LEU A 181 10.08 -4.32 3.37
C LEU A 181 11.31 -3.81 2.59
N ILE A 182 11.13 -2.85 1.67
CA ILE A 182 12.25 -2.21 0.98
C ILE A 182 13.22 -1.59 1.99
N ALA A 183 12.71 -0.90 3.01
CA ALA A 183 13.56 -0.31 4.04
C ALA A 183 14.36 -1.38 4.81
N ALA A 184 13.75 -2.54 5.12
CA ALA A 184 14.43 -3.65 5.76
C ALA A 184 15.57 -4.22 4.87
N PHE A 185 15.33 -4.39 3.58
CA PHE A 185 16.33 -4.89 2.63
C PHE A 185 17.49 -3.90 2.45
N VAL A 186 17.17 -2.62 2.27
CA VAL A 186 18.16 -1.55 2.11
C VAL A 186 19.00 -1.37 3.37
N ALA A 187 18.44 -1.61 4.56
CA ALA A 187 19.20 -1.54 5.81
C ALA A 187 20.30 -2.60 5.91
N VAL A 188 20.12 -3.77 5.26
CA VAL A 188 21.12 -4.84 5.25
C VAL A 188 22.24 -4.56 4.25
N VAL A 189 21.91 -4.04 3.06
CA VAL A 189 22.88 -3.78 1.99
C VAL A 189 22.72 -2.36 1.41
N PRO A 190 23.05 -1.30 2.16
CA PRO A 190 22.76 0.08 1.76
C PRO A 190 23.52 0.53 0.50
N SER A 191 24.69 -0.07 0.21
CA SER A 191 25.45 0.19 -1.02
C SER A 191 24.77 -0.35 -2.29
N ASN A 192 23.84 -1.29 -2.15
CA ASN A 192 23.16 -1.96 -3.24
C ASN A 192 21.64 -1.71 -3.15
N ALA A 193 21.26 -0.48 -2.87
CA ALA A 193 19.86 -0.10 -2.66
C ALA A 193 18.97 -0.38 -3.90
N PHE A 194 19.54 -0.34 -5.10
CA PHE A 194 18.84 -0.68 -6.34
C PHE A 194 18.41 -2.15 -6.34
N GLU A 195 19.36 -3.06 -6.13
CA GLU A 195 19.13 -4.50 -6.07
C GLU A 195 18.25 -4.85 -4.86
N ALA A 196 18.48 -4.22 -3.71
CA ALA A 196 17.68 -4.41 -2.50
C ALA A 196 16.20 -4.05 -2.72
N ALA A 197 15.91 -2.93 -3.39
CA ALA A 197 14.55 -2.52 -3.72
C ALA A 197 13.87 -3.48 -4.71
N ALA A 198 14.59 -3.89 -5.76
CA ALA A 198 14.09 -4.85 -6.75
C ALA A 198 13.77 -6.22 -6.12
N CYS A 199 14.67 -6.73 -5.27
CA CYS A 199 14.45 -7.97 -4.53
C CYS A 199 13.25 -7.87 -3.56
N ALA A 200 13.14 -6.78 -2.80
CA ALA A 200 12.04 -6.59 -1.86
C ALA A 200 10.67 -6.58 -2.57
N LEU A 201 10.56 -5.86 -3.69
CA LEU A 201 9.33 -5.84 -4.51
C LEU A 201 9.01 -7.22 -5.08
N SER A 202 10.02 -7.90 -5.65
CA SER A 202 9.83 -9.21 -6.25
C SER A 202 9.42 -10.27 -5.23
N ILE A 203 10.04 -10.26 -4.04
CA ILE A 203 9.72 -11.17 -2.93
C ILE A 203 8.31 -10.89 -2.40
N PHE A 204 7.93 -9.61 -2.27
CA PHE A 204 6.57 -9.25 -1.85
C PHE A 204 5.51 -9.69 -2.88
N GLY A 205 5.79 -9.51 -4.16
CA GLY A 205 4.97 -10.01 -5.25
C GLY A 205 4.89 -11.55 -5.27
N LEU A 206 6.01 -12.24 -5.06
CA LEU A 206 6.09 -13.70 -5.00
C LEU A 206 5.25 -14.25 -3.83
N ALA A 207 5.33 -13.62 -2.65
CA ALA A 207 4.45 -13.97 -1.54
C ALA A 207 2.96 -13.75 -1.88
N GLY A 208 2.65 -12.73 -2.70
CA GLY A 208 1.34 -12.52 -3.30
C GLY A 208 0.89 -13.71 -4.17
N GLU A 209 1.76 -14.21 -5.04
CA GLU A 209 1.49 -15.38 -5.89
C GLU A 209 1.28 -16.64 -5.06
N LEU A 210 2.22 -16.97 -4.17
CA LEU A 210 2.13 -18.14 -3.28
C LEU A 210 0.88 -18.10 -2.41
N GLY A 211 0.55 -16.92 -1.88
CA GLY A 211 -0.66 -16.74 -1.08
C GLY A 211 -1.95 -16.89 -1.90
N MET A 212 -1.92 -16.55 -3.18
CA MET A 212 -3.06 -16.64 -4.08
C MET A 212 -3.45 -18.08 -4.40
N ASP A 213 -2.49 -19.01 -4.40
CA ASP A 213 -2.73 -20.45 -4.62
C ASP A 213 -3.74 -21.03 -3.60
N MET A 214 -3.82 -20.44 -2.40
CA MET A 214 -4.72 -20.86 -1.33
C MET A 214 -5.89 -19.88 -1.07
N ALA A 215 -5.79 -18.64 -1.54
CA ALA A 215 -6.72 -17.58 -1.20
C ALA A 215 -8.08 -17.72 -1.91
N ARG A 216 -9.15 -17.37 -1.18
CA ARG A 216 -10.52 -17.28 -1.72
C ARG A 216 -11.05 -15.84 -1.78
N GLY A 217 -10.20 -14.87 -1.46
CA GLY A 217 -10.55 -13.46 -1.35
C GLY A 217 -9.45 -12.65 -0.67
N PRO A 218 -9.59 -11.31 -0.59
CA PRO A 218 -8.52 -10.41 -0.16
C PRO A 218 -8.09 -10.63 1.30
N ALA A 219 -9.01 -10.98 2.19
CA ALA A 219 -8.68 -11.26 3.59
C ALA A 219 -7.83 -12.53 3.74
N SER A 220 -8.23 -13.63 3.07
CA SER A 220 -7.44 -14.87 3.04
C SER A 220 -6.12 -14.68 2.32
N LEU A 221 -6.07 -13.89 1.24
CA LEU A 221 -4.82 -13.58 0.55
C LEU A 221 -3.86 -12.85 1.48
N ARG A 222 -4.32 -11.83 2.21
CA ARG A 222 -3.48 -11.13 3.19
C ARG A 222 -2.86 -12.09 4.21
N MET A 223 -3.66 -13.03 4.72
CA MET A 223 -3.18 -14.02 5.68
C MET A 223 -2.14 -14.95 5.05
N HIS A 224 -2.45 -15.57 3.91
CA HIS A 224 -1.53 -16.47 3.23
C HIS A 224 -0.27 -15.79 2.69
N MET A 225 -0.33 -14.51 2.35
CA MET A 225 0.87 -13.72 2.00
C MET A 225 1.83 -13.60 3.19
N ILE A 226 1.31 -13.37 4.40
CA ILE A 226 2.13 -13.29 5.62
C ILE A 226 2.79 -14.65 5.90
N ASP A 227 2.02 -15.73 5.79
CA ASP A 227 2.53 -17.09 5.98
C ASP A 227 3.56 -17.47 4.90
N SER A 228 3.32 -17.03 3.66
CA SER A 228 4.26 -17.22 2.55
C SER A 228 5.56 -16.47 2.82
N LEU A 229 5.51 -15.20 3.25
CA LEU A 229 6.71 -14.44 3.63
C LEU A 229 7.51 -15.12 4.75
N TYR A 230 6.84 -15.71 5.74
CA TYR A 230 7.49 -16.45 6.82
C TYR A 230 8.16 -17.74 6.33
N SER A 231 7.53 -18.44 5.38
CA SER A 231 7.96 -19.76 4.92
C SER A 231 8.89 -19.73 3.71
N LEU A 232 9.12 -18.55 3.12
CA LEU A 232 9.99 -18.38 1.96
C LEU A 232 11.42 -18.87 2.27
N ASN A 233 11.98 -19.60 1.31
CA ASN A 233 13.35 -20.06 1.34
C ASN A 233 14.11 -19.62 0.09
N GLU A 234 15.43 -19.75 0.12
CA GLU A 234 16.33 -19.32 -0.95
C GLU A 234 16.01 -19.99 -2.29
N GLU A 235 15.77 -21.30 -2.29
CA GLU A 235 15.44 -22.07 -3.49
C GLU A 235 14.18 -21.53 -4.20
N THR A 236 13.13 -21.25 -3.43
CA THR A 236 11.87 -20.69 -3.95
C THR A 236 12.09 -19.30 -4.52
N VAL A 237 12.90 -18.47 -3.85
CA VAL A 237 13.21 -17.11 -4.30
C VAL A 237 13.98 -17.16 -5.62
N ILE A 238 15.07 -17.93 -5.69
CA ILE A 238 15.91 -18.04 -6.89
C ILE A 238 15.12 -18.56 -8.09
N SER A 239 14.23 -19.53 -7.88
CA SER A 239 13.47 -20.16 -8.97
C SER A 239 12.26 -19.35 -9.44
N ARG A 240 11.67 -18.48 -8.59
CA ARG A 240 10.38 -17.83 -8.89
C ARG A 240 10.40 -16.31 -8.94
N VAL A 241 11.44 -15.65 -8.44
CA VAL A 241 11.61 -14.20 -8.64
C VAL A 241 11.87 -13.91 -10.11
N ARG A 242 11.14 -12.94 -10.66
CA ARG A 242 11.23 -12.55 -12.07
C ARG A 242 11.60 -11.08 -12.18
N ILE A 243 12.88 -10.82 -12.40
CA ILE A 243 13.44 -9.48 -12.64
C ILE A 243 14.07 -9.46 -14.04
N ALA A 244 13.72 -8.46 -14.84
CA ALA A 244 14.26 -8.28 -16.18
C ALA A 244 14.72 -6.82 -16.41
N SER A 245 15.75 -6.62 -17.24
CA SER A 245 16.14 -5.29 -17.69
C SER A 245 15.06 -4.67 -18.58
N LEU A 246 14.93 -3.33 -18.53
CA LEU A 246 13.99 -2.55 -19.34
C LEU A 246 14.72 -1.55 -20.25
#